data_AF-A0A485ASW5-F1
#
_entry.id   AF-A0A485ASW5-F1
#
_cell.length_a   1.000
_cell.length_b   1.000
_cell.length_c   1.000
_cell.angle_alpha   90.00
_cell.angle_beta   90.00
_cell.angle_gamma   90.00
#
_symmetry.space_group_name_H-M   'P 1'
#
loop_
_entity.id
_entity.type
_entity.pdbx_description
1 polymer ?
#
loop_
_entity_poly.entity_id
_entity_poly.type
_entity_poly.pdbx_seq_one_letter_code
_entity_poly.pdbx_strand_id
1 'polypeptide(L)' 'MTGWGNDVWFAHLVKLLPEEIALLGQTGTGIAHCPQSNGRLGSGIADLLALEKAGGAGIAGGGRRRLQ' A
#
# COMPACT_ATOMS: atom_id res chain seq x y z
N MET A 1 4.37 19.40 7.13
CA MET A 1 4.50 18.31 6.14
C MET A 1 3.95 17.06 6.80
N THR A 2 2.72 16.69 6.50
CA THR A 2 2.08 15.49 7.04
C THR A 2 2.73 14.25 6.41
N GLY A 3 3.08 13.24 7.21
CA GLY A 3 3.71 11.99 6.73
C GLY A 3 2.76 11.05 5.95
N TRP A 4 1.69 11.59 5.36
CA TRP A 4 0.60 10.87 4.70
C TRP A 4 0.08 11.71 3.54
N GLY A 5 -0.45 11.07 2.50
CA GLY A 5 -1.06 11.76 1.36
C GLY A 5 -0.97 11.00 0.05
N ASN A 6 -1.65 11.54 -0.96
CA ASN A 6 -1.69 11.03 -2.34
C ASN A 6 -0.33 11.03 -3.06
N ASP A 7 0.73 11.57 -2.44
CA ASP A 7 2.10 11.61 -2.92
C ASP A 7 3.08 10.84 -2.00
N VAL A 8 2.54 10.07 -1.04
CA VAL A 8 3.30 9.25 -0.10
C VAL A 8 3.08 7.77 -0.40
N TRP A 9 4.14 6.97 -0.25
CA TRP A 9 4.08 5.50 -0.37
C TRP A 9 4.87 4.80 0.73
N PHE A 10 4.33 3.70 1.24
CA PHE A 10 5.03 2.80 2.16
C PHE A 10 5.29 1.43 1.51
N ALA A 11 6.42 0.82 1.84
CA ALA A 11 6.82 -0.46 1.30
C ALA A 11 6.28 -1.64 2.14
N HIS A 12 6.06 -2.77 1.48
CA HIS A 12 5.71 -4.06 2.06
C HIS A 12 4.30 -4.16 2.68
N LEU A 13 4.03 -3.37 3.72
CA LEU A 13 2.75 -3.26 4.46
C LEU A 13 2.06 -4.61 4.73
N VAL A 14 2.85 -5.57 5.23
CA VAL A 14 2.38 -6.95 5.47
C VAL A 14 1.66 -7.11 6.81
N LYS A 15 1.91 -6.21 7.75
CA LYS A 15 1.41 -6.25 9.13
C LYS A 15 0.71 -4.94 9.44
N LEU A 16 -0.45 -4.74 8.83
CA LEU A 16 -1.29 -3.59 9.10
C LEU A 16 -2.46 -3.97 10.01
N LEU A 17 -2.80 -3.07 10.92
CA LEU A 17 -4.06 -3.09 11.65
C LEU A 17 -5.18 -2.49 10.77
N PRO A 18 -6.45 -2.87 11.01
CA PRO A 18 -7.59 -2.33 10.25
C PRO A 18 -7.66 -0.78 10.24
N GLU A 19 -7.31 -0.14 11.36
CA GLU A 19 -7.26 1.31 11.49
C GLU A 19 -6.17 1.97 10.63
N GLU A 20 -5.03 1.29 10.44
CA GLU A 20 -3.94 1.79 9.59
C GLU A 20 -4.34 1.68 8.12
N ILE A 21 -5.02 0.58 7.74
CA ILE A 21 -5.61 0.43 6.40
C ILE A 21 -6.60 1.56 6.12
N ALA A 22 -7.48 1.87 7.08
CA ALA A 22 -8.44 2.96 6.96
C ALA A 22 -7.75 4.33 6.83
N LEU A 23 -6.69 4.58 7.60
CA LEU A 23 -5.91 5.83 7.52
C LEU A 23 -5.22 6.00 6.16
N LEU A 24 -4.58 4.93 5.66
CA LEU A 24 -3.94 4.93 4.35
C LEU A 24 -4.96 5.21 3.24
N GLY A 25 -6.15 4.61 3.35
CA GLY A 25 -7.27 4.85 2.45
C GLY A 25 -7.79 6.28 2.48
N GLN A 26 -8.08 6.82 3.68
CA GLN A 26 -8.56 8.19 3.86
C GLN A 26 -7.60 9.25 3.32
N THR A 27 -6.29 9.00 3.44
CA THR A 27 -5.24 9.91 2.97
C THR A 27 -4.83 9.65 1.51
N GLY A 28 -5.33 8.57 0.92
CA GLY A 28 -4.92 8.04 -0.39
C GLY A 28 -3.43 7.75 -0.50
N THR A 29 -2.80 7.41 0.62
CA THR A 29 -1.41 6.96 0.70
C THR A 29 -1.26 5.61 -0.02
N GLY A 30 -0.20 5.46 -0.82
CA GLY A 30 0.02 4.29 -1.64
C GLY A 30 0.88 3.19 -1.00
N ILE A 31 0.92 2.02 -1.65
CA ILE A 31 1.78 0.89 -1.29
C ILE A 31 2.77 0.54 -2.40
N ALA A 32 4.03 0.31 -2.04
CA ALA A 32 5.01 -0.38 -2.87
C ALA A 32 5.11 -1.85 -2.44
N HIS A 33 4.44 -2.74 -3.18
CA HIS A 33 4.37 -4.17 -2.86
C HIS A 33 5.42 -4.98 -3.62
N CYS A 34 6.16 -5.83 -2.88
CA CYS A 34 7.19 -6.72 -3.42
C CYS A 34 6.94 -8.17 -2.96
N PRO A 35 6.09 -8.94 -3.66
CA PRO A 35 5.67 -10.27 -3.20
C PRO A 35 6.85 -11.25 -3.11
N GLN A 36 7.81 -11.15 -4.04
CA GLN A 36 9.02 -11.97 -4.01
C GLN A 36 9.85 -11.76 -2.74
N SER A 37 10.04 -10.49 -2.33
CA SER A 37 10.79 -10.18 -1.11
C SER A 37 10.05 -10.69 0.12
N ASN A 38 8.74 -10.39 0.22
CA ASN A 38 7.93 -10.80 1.36
C ASN A 38 7.88 -12.33 1.50
N GLY A 39 7.75 -13.07 0.39
CA GLY A 39 7.76 -14.53 0.40
C GLY A 39 9.13 -15.09 0.77
N ARG A 40 10.21 -14.58 0.15
CA ARG A 40 11.58 -15.05 0.40
C ARG A 40 12.06 -14.77 1.82
N LEU A 41 11.61 -13.67 2.43
CA LEU A 41 11.94 -13.30 3.81
C LEU A 41 10.92 -13.81 4.84
N GLY A 42 9.88 -14.54 4.43
CA GLY A 42 8.86 -15.05 5.35
C GLY A 42 8.03 -13.95 6.03
N SER A 43 7.97 -12.74 5.46
CA SER A 43 7.25 -11.60 6.05
C SER A 43 5.73 -11.79 6.02
N GLY A 44 5.21 -12.51 5.01
CA GLY A 44 3.79 -12.82 4.83
C GLY A 44 3.18 -12.21 3.55
N ILE A 45 1.85 -12.21 3.47
CA ILE A 45 1.08 -11.71 2.33
C ILE A 45 0.44 -10.38 2.76
N ALA A 46 0.67 -9.30 2.00
CA ALA A 46 0.02 -8.02 2.25
C ALA A 46 -1.46 -8.09 1.83
N ASP A 47 -2.35 -7.51 2.63
CA ASP A 47 -3.79 -7.46 2.31
C ASP A 47 -4.10 -6.31 1.34
N LEU A 48 -3.73 -6.55 0.07
CA LEU A 48 -3.90 -5.59 -1.02
C LEU A 48 -5.38 -5.29 -1.29
N LEU A 49 -6.26 -6.26 -1.06
CA LEU A 49 -7.69 -6.10 -1.28
C LEU A 49 -8.31 -5.16 -0.24
N ALA A 50 -7.93 -5.29 1.03
CA ALA A 50 -8.39 -4.37 2.06
C ALA A 50 -7.87 -2.93 1.81
N LEU A 51 -6.62 -2.79 1.39
CA LEU A 51 -6.03 -1.50 1.02
C LEU A 51 -6.73 -0.84 -0.18
N GLU A 52 -7.02 -1.61 -1.23
CA GLU A 52 -7.76 -1.12 -2.40
C GLU A 52 -9.18 -0.69 -2.03
N LYS A 53 -9.89 -1.51 -1.24
CA LYS A 53 -11.24 -1.20 -0.75
C LYS A 53 -11.29 0.05 0.14
N ALA A 54 -10.23 0.32 0.90
CA ALA A 54 -10.13 1.51 1.73
C ALA A 54 -9.88 2.80 0.92
N GLY A 55 -9.55 2.69 -0.38
CA GLY A 55 -9.20 3.83 -1.23
C GLY A 55 -7.71 4.14 -1.29
N GLY A 56 -6.85 3.26 -0.76
CA GLY A 56 -5.40 3.39 -0.85
C GLY A 56 -4.94 3.28 -2.30
N ALA A 57 -4.04 4.18 -2.74
CA ALA A 57 -3.60 4.22 -4.12
C ALA A 57 -2.81 2.95 -4.51
N GLY A 58 -3.23 2.34 -5.63
CA GLY A 58 -2.77 1.04 -6.11
C GLY A 58 -1.25 0.88 -6.31
N ILE A 59 -0.89 -0.39 -6.23
CA ILE A 59 0.43 -1.00 -6.13
C ILE A 59 1.36 -0.59 -7.28
N ALA A 60 2.55 -0.09 -6.95
CA ALA A 60 3.62 0.08 -7.93
C ALA A 60 4.90 -0.66 -7.52
N GLY A 61 4.97 -1.92 -7.95
CA GLY A 61 6.21 -2.45 -8.56
C GLY A 61 6.42 -1.91 -10.00
N GLY A 62 5.47 -1.13 -10.51
CA GLY A 62 5.54 -0.33 -11.73
C GLY A 62 4.48 0.76 -11.62
N GLY A 63 4.86 2.01 -11.93
CA GLY A 63 4.10 3.22 -11.61
C GLY A 63 2.61 3.17 -11.94
N ARG A 64 1.86 4.08 -11.30
CA ARG A 64 0.51 4.45 -11.73
C ARG A 64 0.52 4.55 -13.25
N ARG A 65 -0.14 3.63 -13.97
CA ARG A 65 -0.68 3.99 -15.27
C ARG A 65 -1.74 5.05 -14.98
N ARG A 66 -1.30 6.30 -14.97
CA ARG A 66 -2.16 7.41 -15.36
C ARG A 66 -2.59 7.03 -16.79
N LEU A 67 -3.86 6.62 -16.96
CA LEU A 67 -4.45 6.53 -18.30
C LEU A 67 -4.48 7.96 -18.85
N GLN A 68 -3.40 8.33 -19.55
CA GLN A 68 -3.53 8.99 -20.84
C GLN A 68 -3.66 7.87 -21.88
#